data_AF-A0A354SAD9-F1
#
_entry.id   AF-A0A354SAD9-F1
#
_cell.length_a   1.000
_cell.length_b   1.000
_cell.length_c   1.000
_cell.angle_alpha   90.00
_cell.angle_beta   90.00
_cell.angle_gamma   90.00
#
_symmetry.space_group_name_H-M   'P 1'
#
loop_
_entity.id
_entity.type
_entity.pdbx_description
1 polymer ?
#
loop_
_entity_poly.entity_id
_entity_poly.type
_entity_poly.pdbx_seq_one_letter_code
_entity_poly.pdbx_strand_id
1 'polypeptide(L)' 'MTKAPIAVALDAPDLAVLRAWSRAVAPVVSTLKVGLEVFCRDGAAAVHAARLGASEVGSADVQIFLDLKLHDIPATVA' A
#
# COMPACT_ATOMS: atom_id res chain seq x y z
N MET A 1 9.03 -16.83 10.49
CA MET A 1 9.33 -16.98 9.05
C MET A 1 9.65 -15.61 8.50
N THR A 2 10.63 -15.49 7.61
CA THR A 2 10.87 -14.25 6.88
C THR A 2 9.76 -14.05 5.84
N LYS A 3 9.19 -12.84 5.74
CA LYS A 3 8.19 -12.50 4.73
C LYS A 3 8.82 -12.58 3.33
N ALA A 4 8.04 -12.95 2.32
CA ALA A 4 8.54 -12.99 0.94
C ALA A 4 8.91 -11.57 0.48
N PRO A 5 10.02 -11.39 -0.27
CA PRO A 5 10.47 -10.10 -0.77
C PRO A 5 9.61 -9.65 -1.98
N ILE A 6 8.30 -9.55 -1.77
CA ILE A 6 7.29 -9.26 -2.78
C ILE A 6 6.62 -7.94 -2.40
N ALA A 7 6.48 -7.05 -3.37
CA ALA A 7 5.60 -5.90 -3.29
C ALA A 7 4.28 -6.23 -4.01
N VAL A 8 3.20 -6.42 -3.24
CA VAL A 8 1.88 -6.72 -3.83
C VAL A 8 1.23 -5.42 -4.28
N ALA A 9 0.87 -5.34 -5.56
CA ALA A 9 0.10 -4.24 -6.11
C ALA A 9 -1.35 -4.29 -5.63
N LEU A 10 -1.75 -3.30 -4.81
CA LEU A 10 -3.10 -3.16 -4.29
C LEU A 10 -3.91 -2.16 -5.10
N ASP A 11 -4.11 -2.46 -6.39
CA ASP A 11 -4.92 -1.64 -7.30
C ASP A 11 -6.41 -1.96 -7.13
N ALA A 12 -6.92 -1.73 -5.91
CA ALA A 12 -8.27 -2.07 -5.51
C ALA A 12 -9.29 -1.04 -6.02
N PRO A 13 -10.54 -1.46 -6.30
CA PRO A 13 -11.60 -0.57 -6.78
C PRO A 13 -12.09 0.43 -5.72
N ASP A 14 -11.90 0.12 -4.43
CA ASP A 14 -12.28 0.98 -3.31
C ASP A 14 -11.45 0.67 -2.04
N LEU A 15 -11.62 1.51 -1.01
CA LEU A 15 -10.91 1.40 0.26
C LEU A 15 -11.24 0.14 1.06
N ALA A 16 -12.46 -0.39 0.95
CA ALA A 16 -12.87 -1.59 1.68
C ALA A 16 -12.17 -2.82 1.11
N VAL A 17 -12.13 -2.96 -0.22
CA VAL A 17 -11.39 -4.01 -0.92
C VAL A 17 -9.89 -3.87 -0.68
N LEU A 18 -9.35 -2.65 -0.73
CA LEU A 18 -7.93 -2.38 -0.44
C LEU A 18 -7.52 -2.86 0.97
N ARG A 19 -8.31 -2.52 1.99
CA ARG A 19 -8.07 -2.97 3.38
C ARG A 19 -8.19 -4.49 3.50
N ALA A 20 -9.18 -5.09 2.86
CA ALA A 20 -9.38 -6.54 2.89
C ALA A 20 -8.20 -7.29 2.25
N TRP A 21 -7.71 -6.83 1.10
CA TRP A 21 -6.54 -7.40 0.44
C TRP A 21 -5.28 -7.20 1.29
N SER A 22 -5.07 -6.01 1.83
CA SER A 22 -3.95 -5.71 2.73
C SER A 22 -3.89 -6.69 3.90
N ARG A 23 -5.04 -6.93 4.55
CA ARG A 23 -5.17 -7.91 5.64
C ARG A 23 -4.83 -9.34 5.19
N ALA A 24 -5.21 -9.72 3.98
CA ALA A 24 -4.95 -11.05 3.45
C ALA A 24 -3.47 -11.29 3.12
N VAL A 25 -2.76 -10.29 2.58
CA VAL A 25 -1.39 -10.48 2.06
C VAL A 25 -0.28 -10.03 3.01
N ALA A 26 -0.53 -9.08 3.91
CA ALA A 26 0.50 -8.52 4.80
C ALA A 26 1.26 -9.55 5.68
N PRO A 27 0.65 -10.68 6.11
CA PRO A 27 1.39 -11.69 6.88
C PRO A 27 2.51 -12.40 6.11
N VAL A 28 2.45 -12.41 4.76
CA VAL A 28 3.33 -13.23 3.92
C VAL A 28 4.23 -12.43 2.98
N VAL A 29 4.00 -11.12 2.80
CA VAL A 29 4.79 -10.27 1.89
C VAL A 29 5.46 -9.11 2.62
N SER A 30 6.63 -8.70 2.16
CA SER A 30 7.39 -7.61 2.78
C SER A 30 6.78 -6.23 2.56
N THR A 31 6.06 -6.05 1.44
CA THR A 31 5.66 -4.72 0.98
C THR A 31 4.25 -4.73 0.37
N LEU A 32 3.45 -3.72 0.71
CA LEU A 32 2.20 -3.39 0.03
C LEU A 32 2.44 -2.17 -0.85
N LYS A 33 2.01 -2.23 -2.12
CA LYS A 33 2.14 -1.12 -3.07
C LYS A 33 0.79 -0.45 -3.30
N VAL A 34 0.69 0.85 -3.00
CA VAL A 34 -0.45 1.69 -3.38
C VAL A 34 -0.08 2.41 -4.68
N GLY A 35 -0.83 2.14 -5.75
CA GLY A 35 -0.60 2.74 -7.07
C GLY A 35 -1.18 4.14 -7.23
N LEU A 36 -0.68 4.85 -8.25
CA LEU A 36 -1.13 6.18 -8.64
C LEU A 36 -2.65 6.30 -8.80
N GLU A 37 -3.31 5.36 -9.48
CA GLU A 37 -4.77 5.42 -9.71
C GLU A 37 -5.56 5.43 -8.39
N VAL A 38 -5.23 4.50 -7.48
CA VAL A 38 -5.83 4.42 -6.15
C VAL A 38 -5.54 5.69 -5.35
N PHE A 39 -4.31 6.21 -5.39
CA PHE A 39 -3.95 7.42 -4.67
C PHE A 39 -4.60 8.68 -5.25
N CYS A 40 -4.78 8.80 -6.56
CA CYS A 40 -5.51 9.92 -7.16
C CYS A 40 -6.99 9.90 -6.79
N ARG A 41 -7.60 8.70 -6.68
CA ARG A 41 -9.00 8.54 -6.29
C ARG A 41 -9.23 8.83 -4.80
N ASP A 42 -8.44 8.20 -3.94
CA ASP A 42 -8.71 8.14 -2.49
C ASP A 42 -7.69 8.93 -1.63
N GLY A 43 -6.60 9.40 -2.23
CA GLY A 43 -5.55 10.15 -1.54
C GLY A 43 -4.89 9.38 -0.41
N ALA A 44 -4.56 10.10 0.67
CA ALA A 44 -3.96 9.52 1.88
C ALA A 44 -4.82 8.43 2.53
N ALA A 45 -6.15 8.43 2.31
CA ALA A 45 -7.04 7.43 2.88
C ALA A 45 -6.69 6.01 2.40
N ALA A 46 -6.20 5.84 1.17
CA ALA A 46 -5.71 4.54 0.68
C ALA A 46 -4.50 4.04 1.46
N VAL A 47 -3.54 4.92 1.76
CA VAL A 47 -2.36 4.56 2.56
C VAL A 47 -2.78 4.16 3.97
N HIS A 48 -3.71 4.90 4.58
CA HIS A 48 -4.23 4.58 5.91
C HIS A 48 -4.99 3.25 5.92
N ALA A 49 -5.82 2.97 4.90
CA ALA A 49 -6.55 1.72 4.79
C ALA A 49 -5.62 0.51 4.63
N ALA A 50 -4.53 0.63 3.86
CA ALA A 50 -3.52 -0.41 3.74
C ALA A 50 -2.84 -0.71 5.08
N ARG A 51 -2.37 0.35 5.76
CA ARG A 51 -1.74 0.24 7.09
C ARG A 51 -2.69 -0.37 8.11
N LEU A 52 -3.94 0.07 8.13
CA LEU A 52 -4.95 -0.45 9.05
C LEU A 52 -5.21 -1.93 8.82
N GLY A 53 -5.39 -2.36 7.56
CA GLY A 53 -5.58 -3.77 7.22
C GLY A 53 -4.41 -4.65 7.64
N ALA A 54 -3.18 -4.17 7.50
CA ALA A 54 -1.99 -4.88 7.96
C ALA A 54 -1.89 -4.97 9.49
N SER A 55 -2.17 -3.87 10.20
CA SER A 55 -2.13 -3.83 11.67
C SER A 55 -3.20 -4.73 12.32
N GLU A 56 -4.37 -4.89 11.69
CA GLU A 56 -5.43 -5.80 12.16
C GLU A 56 -4.98 -7.26 12.29
N VAL A 57 -3.96 -7.67 11.54
CA VAL A 57 -3.40 -9.03 11.55
C VAL A 57 -1.96 -9.05 12.09
N GLY A 58 -1.62 -8.09 12.94
CA GLY A 58 -0.32 -8.04 13.61
C GLY A 58 0.87 -7.84 12.66
N SER A 59 0.63 -7.33 11.45
CA SER A 59 1.65 -7.13 10.40
C SER A 59 1.97 -5.65 10.20
N ALA A 60 1.97 -4.86 11.26
CA ALA A 60 2.24 -3.42 11.23
C ALA A 60 3.65 -3.05 10.72
N ASP A 61 4.56 -4.03 10.70
CA ASP A 61 5.92 -3.94 10.17
C ASP A 61 6.01 -4.00 8.63
N VAL A 62 4.91 -4.34 7.94
CA VAL A 62 4.89 -4.38 6.48
C VAL A 62 5.20 -3.00 5.89
N GLN A 63 6.06 -2.96 4.87
CA GLN A 63 6.44 -1.72 4.23
C GLN A 63 5.34 -1.24 3.30
N ILE A 64 5.20 0.08 3.14
CA ILE A 64 4.32 0.68 2.15
C ILE A 64 5.19 1.30 1.06
N PHE A 65 5.00 0.87 -0.17
CA PHE A 65 5.55 1.52 -1.35
C PHE A 65 4.45 2.36 -2.01
N LEU A 66 4.62 3.68 -2.01
CA LEU A 66 3.70 4.60 -2.66
C LEU A 66 4.19 4.88 -4.10
N ASP A 67 3.61 4.18 -5.06
CA ASP A 67 4.04 4.16 -6.47
C ASP A 67 3.32 5.25 -7.28
N LEU A 68 3.66 6.51 -6.97
CA LEU A 68 3.08 7.70 -7.63
C LEU A 68 3.73 8.06 -8.95
N LYS A 69 4.89 7.47 -9.27
CA LYS A 69 5.65 7.74 -10.50
C LYS A 69 5.94 9.25 -10.68
N LEU A 70 6.35 9.92 -9.60
CA LEU A 70 6.80 11.31 -9.66
C LEU A 70 8.00 11.39 -10.62
N HIS A 71 7.89 12.27 -11.63
CA HIS A 71 8.86 12.36 -12.73
C HIS A 71 9.08 13.81 -13.19
N ASP A 72 9.03 14.75 -12.25
CA ASP A 72 9.21 16.19 -12.49
C ASP A 72 10.57 16.69 -11.95
N ILE A 73 10.87 17.97 -12.13
CA ILE A 73 12.07 18.62 -11.58
C ILE A 73 12.14 18.47 -10.04
N PRO A 74 13.34 18.47 -9.43
CA PRO A 74 13.49 18.32 -7.99
C PRO A 74 12.65 19.30 -7.15
N ALA A 75 12.50 20.55 -7.61
CA ALA A 75 11.73 21.57 -6.90
C ALA A 75 10.21 21.27 -6.81
N THR A 76 9.69 20.41 -7.70
CA THR A 76 8.28 20.01 -7.74
C THR A 76 8.02 18.70 -6.98
N VAL A 77 8.99 17.77 -6.98
CA VAL A 77 8.79 16.41 -6.43
C VAL A 77 9.31 16.19 -5.01
N ALA A 78 10.15 17.10 -4.50
CA ALA A 78 10.79 16.99 -3.19
C ALA A 78 9.84 17.20 -2.01
#